data_AF-A0A1L7GPK1-F1
#
_entry.id   AF-A0A1L7GPK1-F1
#
_cell.length_a   1.000
_cell.length_b   1.000
_cell.length_c   1.000
_cell.angle_alpha   90.00
_cell.angle_beta   90.00
_cell.angle_gamma   90.00
#
_symmetry.space_group_name_H-M   'P 1'
#
loop_
_entity.id
_entity.type
_entity.pdbx_description
1 polymer ?
#
loop_
_entity_poly.entity_id
_entity_poly.type
_entity_poly.pdbx_seq_one_letter_code
_entity_poly.pdbx_strand_id
1 'polypeptide(L)'
;MLLYAQTPARRNRQILADLTALLLIAAAVAFALAVHDAIMLLAEPGRKVESSGDSLAAALDDAGETASRVPLVGDLLKTPFRSAAEAGTGIADAGQSFQDIVGQVAFLAALALIVVPVSCVLLLWLPLRLRWIRRSAAVRSLLTAPGGADLLALRALTGPPGDLSAIPAPPGGFADAWRRGDPEAISALSAIALRRAGLRP
;
A
#
# COMPACT_ATOMS: atom_id res chain seq x y z
N MET A 1 23.70 4.67 -8.41
CA MET A 1 23.08 4.97 -7.10
C MET A 1 23.16 3.73 -6.22
N LEU A 2 23.44 3.86 -4.92
CA LEU A 2 23.48 2.70 -4.01
C LEU A 2 22.08 2.43 -3.46
N LEU A 3 21.51 1.28 -3.83
CA LEU A 3 20.16 0.86 -3.40
C LEU A 3 20.16 0.20 -2.01
N TYR A 4 21.31 -0.23 -1.50
CA TYR A 4 21.46 -0.96 -0.21
C TYR A 4 22.75 -0.60 0.54
N ALA A 5 22.70 -0.66 1.88
CA ALA A 5 23.87 -0.47 2.74
C ALA A 5 24.86 -1.64 2.56
N GLN A 6 26.16 -1.35 2.54
CA GLN A 6 27.21 -2.35 2.38
C GLN A 6 27.65 -2.99 3.72
N THR A 7 27.11 -2.52 4.84
CA THR A 7 27.28 -3.13 6.17
C THR A 7 26.16 -4.15 6.44
N PRO A 8 26.49 -5.41 6.82
CA PRO A 8 25.54 -6.52 6.85
C PRO A 8 24.39 -6.31 7.84
N ALA A 9 24.67 -5.73 9.02
CA ALA A 9 23.64 -5.46 10.03
C ALA A 9 22.58 -4.45 9.57
N ARG A 10 22.97 -3.41 8.82
CA ARG A 10 22.03 -2.42 8.27
C ARG A 10 21.30 -2.92 7.04
N ARG A 11 21.99 -3.70 6.19
CA ARG A 11 21.38 -4.39 5.04
C ARG A 11 20.24 -5.31 5.48
N ASN A 12 20.47 -6.12 6.51
CA ASN A 12 19.45 -7.04 7.01
C ASN A 12 18.24 -6.31 7.60
N ARG A 13 18.43 -5.19 8.31
CA ARG A 13 17.33 -4.35 8.78
C ARG A 13 16.54 -3.71 7.63
N GLN A 14 17.20 -3.31 6.54
CA GLN A 14 16.53 -2.79 5.35
C GLN A 14 15.72 -3.89 4.66
N ILE A 15 16.29 -5.08 4.47
CA ILE A 15 15.58 -6.23 3.89
C ILE A 15 14.37 -6.59 4.76
N LEU A 16 14.55 -6.68 6.08
CA LEU A 16 13.47 -6.99 6.99
C LEU A 16 12.36 -5.93 6.93
N ALA A 17 12.71 -4.63 6.92
CA ALA A 17 11.74 -3.56 6.79
C ALA A 17 10.98 -3.60 5.45
N ASP A 18 11.68 -3.86 4.35
CA ASP A 18 11.08 -4.01 3.02
C ASP A 18 10.15 -5.23 2.96
N LEU A 19 10.56 -6.37 3.53
CA LEU A 19 9.73 -7.57 3.64
C LEU A 19 8.52 -7.36 4.53
N THR A 20 8.67 -6.70 5.69
CA THR A 20 7.55 -6.37 6.57
C THR A 20 6.56 -5.44 5.86
N ALA A 21 7.05 -4.43 5.13
CA ALA A 21 6.18 -3.55 4.35
C ALA A 21 5.42 -4.32 3.27
N LEU A 22 6.10 -5.18 2.51
CA LEU A 22 5.46 -6.04 1.50
C LEU A 22 4.42 -6.98 2.13
N LEU A 23 4.74 -7.60 3.26
CA LEU A 23 3.83 -8.49 3.97
C LEU A 23 2.59 -7.76 4.46
N LEU A 24 2.75 -6.56 5.03
CA LEU A 24 1.63 -5.73 5.47
C LEU A 24 0.73 -5.30 4.31
N ILE A 25 1.31 -4.93 3.17
CA ILE A 25 0.56 -4.60 1.96
C ILE A 25 -0.21 -5.82 1.46
N ALA A 26 0.45 -6.98 1.36
CA ALA A 26 -0.18 -8.22 0.92
C ALA A 26 -1.31 -8.65 1.86
N ALA A 27 -1.11 -8.55 3.17
CA ALA A 27 -2.12 -8.85 4.17
C ALA A 27 -3.31 -7.89 4.09
N ALA A 28 -3.08 -6.59 3.89
CA ALA A 28 -4.14 -5.61 3.71
C ALA A 28 -4.98 -5.87 2.45
N VAL A 29 -4.33 -6.21 1.34
CA VAL A 29 -5.02 -6.58 0.09
C VAL A 29 -5.83 -7.86 0.28
N ALA A 30 -5.25 -8.91 0.86
CA ALA A 30 -5.96 -10.16 1.13
C ALA A 30 -7.19 -9.93 2.04
N PHE A 31 -7.04 -9.12 3.08
CA PHE A 31 -8.13 -8.76 3.97
C PHE A 31 -9.22 -7.94 3.26
N ALA A 32 -8.84 -6.97 2.43
CA ALA A 32 -9.79 -6.17 1.64
C ALA A 32 -10.59 -7.02 0.65
N LEU A 33 -9.95 -7.99 -0.01
CA LEU A 33 -10.62 -8.94 -0.90
C LEU A 33 -11.60 -9.82 -0.14
N ALA A 34 -11.19 -10.36 1.01
CA ALA A 34 -12.09 -11.15 1.85
C ALA A 34 -13.32 -10.35 2.31
N VAL A 35 -13.15 -9.08 2.67
CA VAL A 35 -14.25 -8.18 3.01
C VAL A 35 -15.15 -7.89 1.80
N HIS A 36 -14.56 -7.64 0.62
CA HIS A 36 -15.30 -7.46 -0.62
C HIS A 36 -16.21 -8.65 -0.93
N ASP A 37 -15.62 -9.86 -0.92
CA ASP A 37 -16.35 -11.10 -1.20
C ASP A 37 -17.47 -11.34 -0.18
N ALA A 38 -17.19 -11.06 1.10
CA ALA A 38 -18.18 -11.15 2.16
C ALA A 38 -19.35 -10.19 1.95
N ILE A 39 -19.10 -8.97 1.46
CA ILE A 39 -20.16 -8.01 1.14
C ILE A 39 -20.92 -8.44 -0.11
N MET A 40 -20.25 -8.99 -1.13
CA MET A 40 -20.89 -9.46 -2.36
C MET A 40 -21.86 -10.63 -2.14
N LEU A 41 -21.72 -11.39 -1.04
CA LEU A 41 -22.74 -12.36 -0.61
C LEU A 41 -24.09 -11.70 -0.33
N LEU A 42 -24.11 -10.44 0.11
CA LEU A 42 -25.37 -9.70 0.29
C LEU A 42 -26.06 -9.38 -1.03
N ALA A 43 -25.40 -9.48 -2.18
CA ALA A 43 -26.04 -9.27 -3.49
C ALA A 43 -26.85 -10.49 -3.97
N GLU A 44 -26.64 -11.68 -3.38
CA GLU A 44 -27.38 -12.90 -3.78
C GLU A 44 -28.90 -12.81 -3.56
N PRO A 45 -29.40 -12.31 -2.41
CA PRO A 45 -30.83 -12.03 -2.25
C PRO A 45 -31.39 -11.10 -3.33
N GLY A 46 -30.65 -10.05 -3.70
CA GLY A 46 -31.05 -9.11 -4.76
C GLY A 46 -31.25 -9.82 -6.10
N ARG A 47 -30.32 -10.70 -6.49
CA ARG A 47 -30.42 -11.51 -7.73
C ARG A 47 -31.63 -12.44 -7.75
N LYS A 48 -31.99 -13.00 -6.58
CA LYS A 48 -33.18 -13.85 -6.44
C LYS A 48 -34.46 -13.01 -6.56
N VAL A 49 -34.47 -11.81 -5.99
CA VAL A 49 -35.61 -10.88 -6.10
C VAL A 49 -35.79 -10.41 -7.54
N GLU A 50 -34.70 -10.00 -8.20
CA GLU A 50 -34.67 -9.62 -9.62
C GLU A 50 -35.29 -10.71 -10.50
N SER A 51 -34.71 -11.92 -10.45
CA SER A 51 -35.18 -13.03 -11.29
C SER A 51 -36.60 -13.49 -10.99
N SER A 52 -37.03 -13.42 -9.71
CA SER A 52 -38.42 -13.72 -9.33
C SER A 52 -39.39 -12.64 -9.82
N GLY A 53 -38.99 -11.36 -9.75
CA GLY A 53 -39.77 -10.22 -10.25
C GLY A 53 -39.96 -10.29 -11.77
N ASP A 54 -38.88 -10.56 -12.52
CA ASP A 54 -38.92 -10.72 -13.98
C ASP A 54 -39.81 -11.90 -14.39
N SER A 55 -39.66 -13.04 -13.72
CA SER A 55 -40.47 -14.24 -14.01
C SER A 55 -41.95 -13.99 -13.73
N LEU A 56 -42.25 -13.29 -12.63
CA LEU A 56 -43.62 -12.91 -12.28
C LEU A 56 -44.20 -11.91 -13.29
N ALA A 57 -43.43 -10.89 -13.67
CA ALA A 57 -43.84 -9.91 -14.67
C ALA A 57 -44.15 -10.58 -16.01
N ALA A 58 -43.27 -11.47 -16.49
CA ALA A 58 -43.46 -12.21 -17.73
C ALA A 58 -44.71 -13.11 -17.69
N ALA A 59 -44.94 -13.83 -16.58
CA ALA A 59 -46.12 -14.69 -16.43
C ALA A 59 -47.43 -13.88 -16.39
N LEU A 60 -47.42 -12.71 -15.76
CA LEU A 60 -48.58 -11.82 -15.70
C LEU A 60 -48.87 -11.14 -17.03
N ASP A 61 -47.83 -10.78 -17.78
CA ASP A 61 -47.98 -10.21 -19.13
C ASP A 61 -48.57 -11.24 -20.11
N ASP A 62 -48.07 -12.48 -20.10
CA ASP A 62 -48.61 -13.59 -20.92
C ASP A 62 -50.06 -13.94 -20.53
N ALA A 63 -50.37 -13.92 -19.23
CA ALA A 63 -51.74 -14.09 -18.74
C ALA A 63 -52.66 -12.94 -19.19
N GLY A 64 -52.18 -11.71 -19.17
CA GLY A 64 -52.90 -10.53 -19.66
C GLY A 64 -53.19 -10.59 -21.15
N GLU A 65 -52.21 -11.03 -21.95
CA GLU A 65 -52.37 -11.20 -23.38
C GLU A 65 -53.34 -12.34 -23.71
N THR A 66 -53.27 -13.45 -22.98
CA THR A 66 -54.22 -14.56 -23.11
C THR A 66 -55.64 -14.13 -22.72
N ALA A 67 -55.79 -13.40 -21.60
CA ALA A 67 -57.07 -12.91 -21.13
C ALA A 67 -57.70 -11.90 -22.10
N SER A 68 -56.89 -11.11 -22.81
CA SER A 68 -57.36 -10.16 -23.82
C SER A 68 -58.12 -10.80 -24.99
N ARG A 69 -57.91 -12.11 -25.22
CA ARG A 69 -58.58 -12.87 -26.28
C ARG A 69 -60.00 -13.31 -25.93
N VAL A 70 -60.47 -13.05 -24.71
CA VAL A 70 -61.84 -13.40 -24.28
C VAL A 70 -62.85 -12.37 -24.82
N PRO A 71 -63.86 -12.77 -25.63
CA PRO A 71 -64.84 -11.84 -26.17
C PRO A 71 -65.67 -11.19 -25.05
N LEU A 72 -66.06 -9.92 -25.24
CA LEU A 72 -66.82 -9.05 -24.32
C LEU A 72 -66.10 -8.54 -23.06
N VAL A 73 -65.10 -9.25 -22.52
CA VAL A 73 -64.42 -8.88 -21.25
C VAL A 73 -62.90 -8.84 -21.31
N GLY A 74 -62.27 -9.16 -22.45
CA GLY A 74 -60.81 -9.24 -22.57
C GLY A 74 -60.07 -7.96 -22.20
N ASP A 75 -60.56 -6.79 -22.61
CA ASP A 75 -59.94 -5.49 -22.27
C ASP A 75 -60.02 -5.16 -20.76
N LEU A 76 -61.10 -5.61 -20.10
CA LEU A 76 -61.28 -5.43 -18.65
C LEU A 76 -60.33 -6.33 -17.84
N LEU A 77 -59.96 -7.49 -18.40
CA LEU A 77 -59.01 -8.41 -17.78
C LEU A 77 -57.54 -8.05 -18.08
N LYS A 78 -57.24 -7.53 -19.27
CA LYS A 78 -55.88 -7.13 -19.67
C LYS A 78 -55.27 -6.08 -18.74
N THR A 79 -56.06 -5.07 -18.36
CA THR A 79 -55.60 -3.94 -17.54
C THR A 79 -55.00 -4.35 -16.19
N PRO A 80 -55.69 -5.12 -15.32
CA PRO A 80 -55.15 -5.54 -14.04
C PRO A 80 -53.93 -6.46 -14.16
N PHE A 81 -53.88 -7.34 -15.17
CA PHE A 81 -52.70 -8.19 -15.42
C PHE A 81 -51.49 -7.37 -15.83
N ARG A 82 -51.66 -6.37 -16.71
CA ARG A 82 -50.57 -5.47 -17.11
C ARG A 82 -50.06 -4.63 -15.93
N SER A 83 -50.95 -4.08 -15.10
CA SER A 83 -50.54 -3.37 -13.89
C SER A 83 -49.82 -4.27 -12.89
N ALA A 84 -50.21 -5.54 -12.77
CA ALA A 84 -49.51 -6.50 -11.95
C ALA A 84 -48.13 -6.86 -12.53
N ALA A 85 -48.01 -6.95 -13.86
CA ALA A 85 -46.74 -7.15 -14.54
C ALA A 85 -45.77 -5.98 -14.32
N GLU A 86 -46.26 -4.73 -14.42
CA GLU A 86 -45.50 -3.51 -14.09
C GLU A 86 -45.04 -3.47 -12.62
N ALA A 87 -45.86 -3.97 -11.69
CA ALA A 87 -45.43 -4.13 -10.30
C ALA A 87 -44.33 -5.19 -10.15
N GLY A 88 -44.41 -6.28 -10.92
CA GLY A 88 -43.38 -7.32 -11.01
C GLY A 88 -42.04 -6.77 -11.53
N THR A 89 -42.06 -5.95 -12.59
CA THR A 89 -40.85 -5.27 -13.09
C THR A 89 -40.29 -4.30 -12.06
N GLY A 90 -41.13 -3.55 -11.33
CA GLY A 90 -40.68 -2.68 -10.26
C GLY A 90 -39.98 -3.43 -9.10
N ILE A 91 -40.42 -4.66 -8.80
CA ILE A 91 -39.72 -5.54 -7.84
C ILE A 91 -38.37 -5.98 -8.42
N ALA A 92 -38.31 -6.29 -9.71
CA ALA A 92 -37.07 -6.71 -10.36
C ALA A 92 -36.04 -5.58 -10.35
N ASP A 93 -36.44 -4.37 -10.74
CA ASP A 93 -35.63 -3.15 -10.72
C ASP A 93 -35.09 -2.85 -9.32
N ALA A 94 -35.90 -3.05 -8.27
CA ALA A 94 -35.46 -2.89 -6.88
C ALA A 94 -34.40 -3.94 -6.50
N GLY A 95 -34.56 -5.17 -6.97
CA GLY A 95 -33.57 -6.25 -6.81
C GLY A 95 -32.24 -5.91 -7.48
N GLN A 96 -32.27 -5.34 -8.68
CA GLN A 96 -31.09 -4.88 -9.40
C GLN A 96 -30.42 -3.68 -8.70
N SER A 97 -31.19 -2.65 -8.36
CA SER A 97 -30.66 -1.45 -7.67
C SER A 97 -29.98 -1.79 -6.34
N PHE A 98 -30.53 -2.75 -5.59
CA PHE A 98 -29.90 -3.23 -4.37
C PHE A 98 -28.54 -3.89 -4.64
N GLN A 99 -28.42 -4.70 -5.69
CA GLN A 99 -27.14 -5.30 -6.08
C GLN A 99 -26.09 -4.25 -6.44
N ASP A 100 -26.48 -3.21 -7.17
CA ASP A 100 -25.59 -2.12 -7.56
C ASP A 100 -25.06 -1.38 -6.32
N ILE A 101 -25.92 -1.07 -5.35
CA ILE A 101 -25.54 -0.43 -4.09
C ILE A 101 -24.57 -1.34 -3.30
N VAL A 102 -24.88 -2.62 -3.17
CA VAL A 102 -24.01 -3.59 -2.48
C VAL A 102 -22.65 -3.67 -3.16
N GLY A 103 -22.62 -3.73 -4.49
CA GLY A 103 -21.39 -3.73 -5.27
C GLY A 103 -20.56 -2.46 -5.07
N GLN A 104 -21.20 -1.29 -5.06
CA GLN A 104 -20.54 -0.02 -4.83
C GLN A 104 -19.97 0.09 -3.40
N VAL A 105 -20.71 -0.38 -2.39
CA VAL A 105 -20.25 -0.44 -1.00
C VAL A 105 -19.08 -1.41 -0.87
N ALA A 106 -19.17 -2.61 -1.47
CA ALA A 106 -18.09 -3.59 -1.47
C ALA A 106 -16.81 -3.03 -2.08
N PHE A 107 -16.93 -2.30 -3.20
CA PHE A 107 -15.81 -1.65 -3.85
C PHE A 107 -15.19 -0.54 -3.00
N LEU A 108 -16.01 0.39 -2.48
CA LEU A 108 -15.53 1.51 -1.67
C LEU A 108 -14.89 1.03 -0.35
N ALA A 109 -15.47 0.02 0.28
CA ALA A 109 -14.91 -0.59 1.49
C ALA A 109 -13.55 -1.21 1.20
N ALA A 110 -13.45 -2.04 0.16
CA ALA A 110 -12.19 -2.67 -0.24
C ALA A 110 -11.12 -1.61 -0.61
N LEU A 111 -11.50 -0.58 -1.37
CA LEU A 111 -10.62 0.52 -1.74
C LEU A 111 -10.07 1.24 -0.49
N ALA A 112 -10.94 1.60 0.46
CA ALA A 112 -10.52 2.24 1.70
C ALA A 112 -9.59 1.34 2.53
N LEU A 113 -9.92 0.04 2.62
CA LEU A 113 -9.14 -0.98 3.31
C LEU A 113 -7.77 -1.22 2.69
N ILE A 114 -7.57 -0.93 1.41
CA ILE A 114 -6.25 -0.98 0.76
C ILE A 114 -5.53 0.36 0.92
N VAL A 115 -6.17 1.46 0.54
CA VAL A 115 -5.54 2.78 0.43
C VAL A 115 -5.03 3.27 1.79
N VAL A 116 -5.82 3.12 2.86
CA VAL A 116 -5.44 3.61 4.19
C VAL A 116 -4.17 2.94 4.74
N PRO A 117 -4.09 1.59 4.86
CA PRO A 117 -2.90 0.95 5.37
C PRO A 117 -1.70 1.09 4.43
N VAL A 118 -1.90 0.99 3.11
CA VAL A 118 -0.80 1.18 2.13
C VAL A 118 -0.23 2.58 2.24
N SER A 119 -1.08 3.61 2.35
CA SER A 119 -0.65 4.99 2.53
C SER A 119 0.10 5.16 3.85
N CYS A 120 -0.38 4.56 4.94
CA CYS A 120 0.31 4.61 6.23
C CYS A 120 1.71 3.98 6.15
N VAL A 121 1.83 2.79 5.54
CA VAL A 121 3.12 2.12 5.32
C VAL A 121 4.05 3.00 4.49
N LEU A 122 3.56 3.55 3.37
CA LEU A 122 4.36 4.43 2.51
C LEU A 122 4.79 5.72 3.23
N LEU A 123 3.88 6.37 3.95
CA LEU A 123 4.16 7.62 4.66
C LEU A 123 5.18 7.43 5.80
N LEU A 124 5.18 6.27 6.46
CA LEU A 124 6.15 5.97 7.51
C LEU A 124 7.50 5.51 6.93
N TRP A 125 7.47 4.62 5.93
CA TRP A 125 8.66 3.96 5.39
C TRP A 125 9.42 4.80 4.37
N LEU A 126 8.73 5.49 3.45
CA LEU A 126 9.34 6.22 2.35
C LEU A 126 10.23 7.39 2.79
N PRO A 127 9.85 8.27 3.74
CA PRO A 127 10.71 9.38 4.14
C PRO A 127 11.95 8.91 4.89
N LEU A 128 11.86 7.83 5.67
CA LEU A 128 13.02 7.23 6.34
C LEU A 128 14.01 6.69 5.29
N ARG A 129 13.49 6.00 4.26
CA ARG A 129 14.32 5.45 3.18
C ARG A 129 14.95 6.55 2.32
N LEU A 130 14.17 7.56 1.92
CA LEU A 130 14.67 8.70 1.14
C LEU A 130 15.72 9.51 1.90
N ARG A 131 15.52 9.77 3.20
CA ARG A 131 16.53 10.43 4.04
C ARG A 131 17.83 9.66 4.08
N TRP A 132 17.76 8.33 4.18
CA TRP A 132 18.96 7.48 4.15
C TRP A 132 19.66 7.54 2.79
N ILE A 133 18.94 7.37 1.68
CA ILE A 133 19.50 7.44 0.32
C ILE A 133 20.21 8.79 0.10
N ARG A 134 19.57 9.90 0.49
CA ARG A 134 20.15 11.25 0.39
C ARG A 134 21.40 11.40 1.25
N ARG A 135 21.38 10.93 2.49
CA ARG A 135 22.55 11.00 3.39
C ARG A 135 23.72 10.17 2.85
N SER A 136 23.47 8.94 2.41
CA SER A 136 24.52 8.08 1.86
C SER A 136 25.08 8.62 0.54
N ALA A 137 24.24 9.24 -0.31
CA ALA A 137 24.70 9.92 -1.52
C ALA A 137 25.60 11.12 -1.20
N ALA A 138 25.24 11.95 -0.21
CA ALA A 138 26.04 13.09 0.22
C ALA A 138 27.39 12.67 0.84
N VAL A 139 27.43 11.58 1.61
CA VAL A 139 28.70 11.06 2.15
C VAL A 139 29.58 10.49 1.03
N ARG A 140 28.97 9.84 0.03
CA ARG A 140 29.71 9.33 -1.12
C ARG A 140 30.26 10.44 -2.02
N SER A 141 29.57 11.57 -2.17
CA SER A 141 30.13 12.71 -2.92
C SER A 141 31.31 13.36 -2.20
N LEU A 142 31.38 13.27 -0.86
CA LEU A 142 32.54 13.75 -0.10
C LEU A 142 33.79 12.91 -0.38
N LEU A 143 33.67 11.60 -0.66
CA LEU A 143 34.83 10.76 -1.03
C LEU A 143 35.55 11.25 -2.30
N THR A 144 34.79 11.76 -3.26
CA THR A 144 35.34 12.23 -4.54
C THR A 144 35.74 13.70 -4.52
N ALA A 145 35.47 14.41 -3.41
CA ALA A 145 35.80 15.82 -3.28
C ALA A 145 37.27 16.02 -2.87
N PRO A 146 37.95 17.07 -3.35
CA PRO A 146 39.27 17.45 -2.86
C PRO A 146 39.23 17.68 -1.33
N GLY A 147 40.14 17.06 -0.58
CA GLY A 147 40.13 17.11 0.90
C GLY A 147 39.01 16.29 1.56
N GLY A 148 38.31 15.44 0.79
CA GLY A 148 37.18 14.64 1.27
C GLY A 148 37.50 13.72 2.45
N ALA A 149 38.70 13.13 2.47
CA ALA A 149 39.16 12.28 3.56
C ALA A 149 39.25 13.05 4.90
N ASP A 150 39.70 14.31 4.86
CA ASP A 150 39.76 15.18 6.04
C ASP A 150 38.37 15.57 6.55
N LEU A 151 37.44 15.88 5.66
CA LEU A 151 36.05 16.17 6.04
C LEU A 151 35.36 14.94 6.65
N LEU A 152 35.66 13.75 6.15
CA LEU A 152 35.19 12.49 6.73
C LEU A 152 35.84 12.21 8.09
N ALA A 153 37.13 12.49 8.23
CA ALA A 153 37.85 12.35 9.49
C ALA A 153 37.28 13.30 10.56
N LEU A 154 37.07 14.57 10.23
CA LEU A 154 36.41 15.55 11.10
C LEU A 154 35.01 15.08 11.52
N ARG A 155 34.22 14.55 10.58
CA ARG A 155 32.89 14.00 10.88
C ARG A 155 32.94 12.79 11.82
N ALA A 156 34.01 11.99 11.75
CA ALA A 156 34.22 10.89 12.69
C ALA A 156 34.48 11.41 14.10
N LEU A 157 35.33 12.44 14.22
CA LEU A 157 35.68 13.11 15.48
C LEU A 157 34.49 13.80 16.15
N THR A 158 33.60 14.44 15.38
CA THR A 158 32.40 15.11 15.93
C THR A 158 31.19 14.20 16.10
N GLY A 159 31.34 12.89 15.82
CA GLY A 159 30.26 11.92 15.95
C GLY A 159 30.28 11.17 17.28
N PRO A 160 29.44 10.13 17.46
CA PRO A 160 29.36 9.39 18.72
C PRO A 160 30.70 8.75 19.12
N PRO A 161 31.06 8.70 20.42
CA PRO A 161 32.39 8.27 20.85
C PRO A 161 32.63 6.75 20.71
N GLY A 162 31.58 5.93 20.69
CA GLY A 162 31.69 4.47 20.76
C GLY A 162 32.48 3.80 19.63
N ASP A 163 32.51 4.39 18.42
CA ASP A 163 33.31 3.82 17.32
C ASP A 163 34.78 4.28 17.37
N LEU A 164 35.09 5.37 18.08
CA LEU A 164 36.47 5.83 18.27
C LEU A 164 37.19 4.95 19.29
N SER A 165 36.47 4.43 20.29
CA SER A 165 37.00 3.46 21.26
C SER A 165 37.29 2.07 20.66
N ALA A 166 36.81 1.79 19.45
CA ALA A 166 37.03 0.51 18.78
C ALA A 166 38.39 0.43 18.05
N ILE A 167 39.12 1.55 17.94
CA ILE A 167 40.41 1.62 17.26
C ILE A 167 41.48 2.04 18.28
N PRO A 168 42.69 1.46 18.25
CA PRO A 168 43.80 1.91 19.09
C PRO A 168 44.05 3.41 18.93
N ALA A 169 44.08 4.13 20.05
CA ALA A 169 44.34 5.56 20.03
C ALA A 169 45.82 5.83 19.70
N PRO A 170 46.13 6.71 18.73
CA PRO A 170 47.50 7.10 18.43
C PRO A 170 48.12 7.92 19.58
N PRO A 171 49.45 8.04 19.64
CA PRO A 171 50.13 8.89 20.62
C PRO A 171 49.64 10.35 20.52
N GLY A 172 49.14 10.90 21.63
CA GLY A 172 48.52 12.24 21.67
C GLY A 172 47.03 12.29 21.30
N GLY A 173 46.43 11.14 20.91
CA GLY A 173 45.01 11.01 20.60
C GLY A 173 44.62 11.42 19.17
N PHE A 174 43.42 11.01 18.75
CA PHE A 174 42.94 11.19 17.37
C PHE A 174 42.84 12.66 16.92
N ALA A 175 42.51 13.59 17.82
CA ALA A 175 42.39 15.02 17.50
C ALA A 175 43.74 15.68 17.23
N ASP A 176 44.81 15.16 17.83
CA ASP A 176 46.17 15.67 17.67
C ASP A 176 46.83 15.07 16.41
N ALA A 177 46.65 13.76 16.20
CA ALA A 177 47.05 13.09 14.96
C ALA A 177 46.37 13.70 13.72
N TRP A 178 45.07 14.03 13.80
CA TRP A 178 44.36 14.74 12.73
C TRP A 178 44.93 16.14 12.47
N ARG A 179 45.21 16.92 13.53
CA ARG A 179 45.79 18.27 13.38
C ARG A 179 47.19 18.27 12.75
N ARG A 180 47.96 17.20 12.94
CA ARG A 180 49.27 17.01 12.29
C ARG A 180 49.19 16.54 10.83
N GLY A 181 48.00 16.23 10.33
CA GLY A 181 47.82 15.69 8.98
C GLY A 181 48.32 14.26 8.82
N ASP A 182 48.31 13.45 9.89
CA ASP A 182 48.74 12.05 9.85
C ASP A 182 47.86 11.24 8.87
N PRO A 183 48.43 10.72 7.75
CA PRO A 183 47.68 10.02 6.73
C PRO A 183 46.98 8.76 7.26
N GLU A 184 47.61 8.04 8.20
CA GLU A 184 47.04 6.82 8.78
C GLU A 184 45.84 7.14 9.67
N ALA A 185 45.96 8.18 10.51
CA ALA A 185 44.88 8.62 11.37
C ALA A 185 43.69 9.15 10.55
N ILE A 186 43.93 9.94 9.50
CA ILE A 186 42.89 10.44 8.60
C ILE A 186 42.19 9.27 7.88
N SER A 187 42.95 8.30 7.38
CA SER A 187 42.41 7.10 6.74
C SER A 187 41.53 6.29 7.72
N ALA A 188 42.02 6.03 8.93
CA ALA A 188 41.27 5.30 9.96
C ALA A 188 39.97 6.01 10.38
N LEU A 189 40.03 7.34 10.59
CA LEU A 189 38.87 8.16 10.95
C LEU A 189 37.86 8.24 9.79
N SER A 190 38.33 8.43 8.56
CA SER A 190 37.46 8.45 7.37
C SER A 190 36.75 7.09 7.18
N ALA A 191 37.44 5.97 7.41
CA ALA A 191 36.83 4.64 7.38
C ALA A 191 35.73 4.45 8.43
N ILE A 192 35.84 5.06 9.62
CA ILE A 192 34.75 5.08 10.61
C ILE A 192 33.54 5.85 10.07
N ALA A 193 33.76 7.05 9.51
CA ALA A 193 32.68 7.85 8.95
C ALA A 193 31.96 7.13 7.80
N LEU A 194 32.69 6.40 6.96
CA LEU A 194 32.14 5.58 5.87
C LEU A 194 31.31 4.40 6.39
N ARG A 195 31.83 3.65 7.38
CA ARG A 195 31.09 2.56 8.02
C ARG A 195 29.79 3.06 8.67
N ARG A 196 29.79 4.23 9.32
CA ARG A 196 28.58 4.88 9.87
C ARG A 196 27.54 5.20 8.80
N ALA A 197 27.99 5.61 7.62
CA ALA A 197 27.14 5.89 6.47
C ALA A 197 26.67 4.61 5.75
N GLY A 198 27.17 3.43 6.15
CA GLY A 198 26.87 2.15 5.52
C GLY A 198 27.63 1.91 4.22
N LEU A 199 28.76 2.61 4.03
CA LEU A 199 29.67 2.46 2.89
C LEU A 199 30.89 1.62 3.33
N ARG A 200 31.45 0.82 2.43
CA ARG A 200 32.77 0.21 2.67
C ARG A 200 33.86 1.27 2.45
N PRO A 201 34.89 1.29 3.32
CA PRO A 201 36.10 2.06 3.08
C PRO A 201 36.83 1.58 1.83
#